data_AF-A0A8S0WXR3-F1
#
_entry.id   AF-A0A8S0WXR3-F1
#
_cell.length_a   1.000
_cell.length_b   1.000
_cell.length_c   1.000
_cell.angle_alpha   90.00
_cell.angle_beta   90.00
_cell.angle_gamma   90.00
#
_symmetry.space_group_name_H-M   'P 1'
#
loop_
_entity.id
_entity.type
_entity.pdbx_description
1 polymer ?
#
loop_
_entity_poly.entity_id
_entity_poly.type
_entity_poly.pdbx_seq_one_letter_code
_entity_poly.pdbx_strand_id
1 'polypeptide(L)'
;MLGFRATRILRAQRGSMTAPRLTPNVQYPPPPPKKMEGSGEDFRPPWVYVGTRLISLAVIPSIAVYSIFFYDFGEREHVFQPVRRWAADSVNSFFTLSPAEEKLLKQERVEM
;
A
#
# COMPACT_ATOMS: atom_id res chain seq x y z
N MET A 1 11.83 77.45 -40.03
CA MET A 1 12.16 76.95 -38.69
C MET A 1 11.90 75.45 -38.65
N LEU A 2 12.97 74.65 -38.71
CA LEU A 2 12.93 73.18 -38.64
C LEU A 2 12.81 72.76 -37.17
N GLY A 3 11.68 72.12 -36.80
CA GLY A 3 11.48 71.50 -35.49
C GLY A 3 11.47 69.98 -35.62
N PHE A 4 12.60 69.38 -35.27
CA PHE A 4 12.91 67.95 -35.35
C PHE A 4 11.94 67.09 -34.51
N ARG A 5 11.28 66.10 -35.15
CA ARG A 5 10.55 65.03 -34.46
C ARG A 5 11.56 64.06 -33.84
N ALA A 6 11.71 64.08 -32.52
CA ALA A 6 12.49 63.10 -31.79
C ALA A 6 11.57 62.03 -31.19
N THR A 7 11.48 60.90 -31.90
CA THR A 7 10.83 59.65 -31.47
C THR A 7 11.55 59.12 -30.24
N ARG A 8 10.84 59.05 -29.11
CA ARG A 8 11.34 58.49 -27.85
C ARG A 8 11.41 56.97 -27.98
N ILE A 9 12.60 56.46 -28.27
CA ILE A 9 12.90 55.04 -28.44
C ILE A 9 12.68 54.32 -27.10
N LEU A 10 11.73 53.38 -27.10
CA LEU A 10 11.55 52.37 -26.06
C LEU A 10 12.84 51.54 -25.95
N ARG A 11 13.58 51.74 -24.86
CA ARG A 11 14.70 50.89 -24.48
C ARG A 11 14.13 49.57 -23.97
N ALA A 12 14.03 48.58 -24.86
CA ALA A 12 13.74 47.20 -24.51
C ALA A 12 14.79 46.71 -23.49
N GLN A 13 14.34 46.38 -22.27
CA GLN A 13 15.14 45.58 -21.35
C GLN A 13 15.33 44.19 -21.96
N ARG A 14 16.45 44.00 -22.64
CA ARG A 14 16.91 42.69 -23.08
C ARG A 14 17.46 41.99 -21.85
N GLY A 15 16.59 41.28 -21.12
CA GLY A 15 17.03 40.34 -20.09
C GLY A 15 18.08 39.42 -20.70
N SER A 16 19.26 39.36 -20.09
CA SER A 16 20.29 38.40 -20.50
C SER A 16 19.76 37.01 -20.17
N MET A 17 19.15 36.36 -21.16
CA MET A 17 19.09 34.90 -21.19
C MET A 17 20.54 34.42 -21.23
N THR A 18 21.13 34.20 -20.06
CA THR A 18 22.28 33.32 -19.95
C THR A 18 21.84 31.99 -20.52
N ALA A 19 22.43 31.62 -21.66
CA ALA A 19 22.20 30.34 -22.29
C ALA A 19 22.30 29.23 -21.24
N PRO A 20 21.46 28.18 -21.30
CA PRO A 20 21.63 27.03 -20.43
C PRO A 20 23.05 26.51 -20.63
N ARG A 21 23.79 26.37 -19.53
CA ARG A 21 25.13 25.81 -19.52
C ARG A 21 25.02 24.41 -20.12
N LEU A 22 25.40 24.23 -21.39
CA LEU A 22 25.52 22.91 -22.00
C LEU A 22 26.59 22.17 -21.19
N THR A 23 26.15 21.33 -20.27
CA THR A 23 27.05 20.44 -19.55
C THR A 23 27.77 19.62 -20.62
N PRO A 24 29.11 19.51 -20.58
CA PRO A 24 29.80 18.59 -21.46
C PRO A 24 29.14 17.23 -21.33
N ASN A 25 28.86 16.58 -22.47
CA ASN A 25 28.33 15.22 -22.49
C ASN A 25 29.41 14.29 -21.93
N VAL A 26 29.46 14.19 -20.61
CA VAL A 26 30.30 13.22 -19.90
C VAL A 26 29.58 11.89 -20.06
N GLN A 27 29.95 11.16 -21.10
CA GLN A 27 29.56 9.76 -21.25
C GLN A 27 30.22 9.01 -20.09
N TYR A 28 29.46 8.82 -19.00
CA TYR A 28 29.88 7.90 -17.97
C TYR A 28 29.98 6.51 -18.62
N PRO A 29 31.08 5.75 -18.43
CA PRO A 29 31.05 4.35 -18.77
C PRO A 29 29.85 3.74 -18.03
N PRO A 30 29.11 2.79 -18.64
CA PRO A 30 28.05 2.11 -17.93
C PRO A 30 28.64 1.62 -16.60
N PRO A 31 27.93 1.81 -15.47
CA PRO A 31 28.43 1.30 -14.21
C PRO A 31 28.82 -0.17 -14.43
N PRO A 32 29.97 -0.62 -13.87
CA PRO A 32 30.31 -2.03 -13.97
C PRO A 32 29.06 -2.80 -13.53
N PRO A 33 28.67 -3.88 -14.26
CA PRO A 33 27.52 -4.67 -13.85
C PRO A 33 27.74 -4.94 -12.36
N LYS A 34 26.77 -4.56 -11.52
CA LYS A 34 26.77 -4.98 -10.12
C LYS A 34 27.05 -6.47 -10.21
N LYS A 35 28.26 -6.89 -9.83
CA LYS A 35 28.53 -8.28 -9.60
C LYS A 35 27.48 -8.59 -8.54
N MET A 36 26.39 -9.27 -8.94
CA MET A 36 25.61 -10.02 -7.98
C MET A 36 26.67 -10.93 -7.42
N GLU A 37 27.24 -10.51 -6.29
CA GLU A 37 28.35 -11.19 -5.64
C GLU A 37 27.79 -12.58 -5.40
N GLY A 38 28.16 -13.49 -6.30
CA GLY A 38 27.53 -14.77 -6.41
C GLY A 38 27.82 -15.46 -5.11
N SER A 39 26.76 -15.74 -4.34
CA SER A 39 26.77 -16.59 -3.15
C SER A 39 28.16 -16.68 -2.53
N GLY A 40 28.67 -15.56 -1.99
CA GLY A 40 29.80 -15.65 -1.06
C GLY A 40 29.32 -16.61 0.02
N GLU A 41 29.96 -17.78 0.10
CA GLU A 41 29.41 -18.98 0.74
C GLU A 41 28.65 -18.61 2.01
N ASP A 42 27.32 -18.62 1.94
CA ASP A 42 26.51 -18.10 3.03
C ASP A 42 26.69 -19.07 4.20
N PHE A 43 27.43 -18.64 5.22
CA PHE A 43 27.93 -19.47 6.33
C PHE A 43 26.83 -20.09 7.20
N ARG A 44 25.56 -19.82 6.90
CA ARG A 44 24.44 -20.29 7.71
C ARG A 44 24.09 -21.71 7.30
N PRO A 45 23.95 -22.62 8.27
CA PRO A 45 23.43 -23.95 8.00
C PRO A 45 22.12 -23.89 7.20
N PRO A 46 21.88 -24.81 6.25
CA PRO A 46 20.71 -24.79 5.37
C PRO A 46 19.36 -24.71 6.10
N TRP A 47 19.29 -25.22 7.34
CA TRP A 47 18.08 -25.19 8.16
C TRP A 47 17.68 -23.77 8.58
N VAL A 48 18.61 -22.82 8.64
CA VAL A 48 18.33 -21.42 9.04
C VAL A 48 17.43 -20.74 8.02
N TYR A 49 17.63 -20.98 6.73
CA TYR A 49 16.78 -20.41 5.68
C TYR A 49 15.38 -21.01 5.71
N VAL A 50 15.28 -22.32 5.91
CA VAL A 50 14.00 -23.00 6.04
C VAL A 50 13.26 -22.48 7.26
N GLY A 51 13.93 -22.41 8.42
CA GLY A 51 13.36 -21.86 9.65
C GLY A 51 12.90 -20.42 9.49
N THR A 52 13.72 -19.55 8.91
CA THR A 52 13.36 -18.14 8.69
C THR A 52 12.17 -18.01 7.72
N ARG A 53 12.11 -18.83 6.66
CA ARG A 53 10.95 -18.86 5.76
C ARG A 53 9.68 -19.32 6.45
N LEU A 54 9.76 -20.38 7.26
CA LEU A 54 8.61 -20.90 8.02
C LEU A 54 8.14 -19.89 9.07
N ILE A 55 9.06 -19.26 9.79
CA ILE A 55 8.74 -18.22 10.77
C ILE A 55 8.05 -17.04 10.09
N SER A 56 8.61 -16.51 8.99
CA SER A 56 7.97 -15.42 8.25
C SER A 56 6.59 -15.83 7.73
N LEU A 57 6.46 -17.05 7.22
CA LEU A 57 5.19 -17.60 6.74
C LEU A 57 4.17 -17.79 7.86
N ALA A 58 4.58 -18.01 9.11
CA ALA A 58 3.67 -18.12 10.24
C ALA A 58 3.35 -16.74 10.86
N VAL A 59 4.36 -15.93 11.13
CA VAL A 59 4.24 -14.66 11.86
C VAL A 59 3.38 -13.65 11.11
N ILE A 60 3.59 -13.49 9.81
CA ILE A 60 2.84 -12.51 9.01
C ILE A 60 1.32 -12.80 9.04
N PRO A 61 0.83 -14.01 8.69
CA PRO A 61 -0.60 -14.29 8.78
C PRO A 61 -1.09 -14.32 10.23
N SER A 62 -0.29 -14.76 11.20
CA SER A 62 -0.70 -14.69 12.62
C SER A 62 -1.00 -13.26 13.06
N ILE A 63 -0.16 -12.27 12.68
CA ILE A 63 -0.41 -10.86 12.97
C ILE A 63 -1.68 -10.37 12.27
N ALA A 64 -1.90 -10.78 11.02
CA ALA A 64 -3.11 -10.41 10.28
C ALA A 64 -4.37 -10.95 10.95
N VAL A 65 -4.40 -12.23 11.33
CA VAL A 65 -5.52 -12.87 12.03
C VAL A 65 -5.75 -12.23 13.39
N TYR A 66 -4.68 -11.98 14.16
CA TYR A 66 -4.78 -11.30 15.45
C TYR A 66 -5.39 -9.90 15.30
N SER A 67 -4.93 -9.15 14.30
CA SER A 67 -5.46 -7.82 13.99
C SER A 67 -6.95 -7.89 13.62
N ILE A 68 -7.33 -8.84 12.75
CA ILE A 68 -8.71 -8.97 12.29
C ILE A 68 -9.66 -9.35 13.41
N PHE A 69 -9.31 -10.26 14.33
CA PHE A 69 -10.29 -10.82 15.27
C PHE A 69 -10.12 -10.37 16.73
N PHE A 70 -8.90 -10.09 17.17
CA PHE A 70 -8.61 -9.87 18.60
C PHE A 70 -8.18 -8.44 18.92
N TYR A 71 -7.50 -7.77 18.01
CA TYR A 71 -7.02 -6.41 18.26
C TYR A 71 -8.17 -5.41 18.26
N ASP A 72 -8.30 -4.63 19.33
CA ASP A 72 -9.29 -3.56 19.40
C ASP A 72 -8.72 -2.26 18.81
N PHE A 73 -9.31 -1.80 17.71
CA PHE A 73 -8.92 -0.56 17.04
C PHE A 73 -9.63 0.69 17.61
N GLY A 74 -10.46 0.51 18.65
CA GLY A 74 -11.22 1.56 19.31
C GLY A 74 -12.54 1.90 18.61
N GLU A 75 -13.14 3.01 19.04
CA GLU A 75 -14.53 3.42 18.74
C GLU A 75 -14.80 3.87 17.28
N ARG A 76 -13.80 3.82 16.38
CA ARG A 76 -13.98 4.24 14.98
C ARG A 76 -14.17 3.02 14.09
N GLU A 77 -15.01 3.16 13.05
CA GLU A 77 -15.23 2.11 12.05
C GLU A 77 -13.89 1.72 11.42
N HIS A 78 -13.45 0.48 11.68
CA HIS A 78 -12.19 -0.05 11.19
C HIS A 78 -12.41 -0.94 9.97
N VAL A 79 -11.42 -1.05 9.08
CA VAL A 79 -11.52 -1.79 7.82
C VAL A 79 -11.89 -3.27 8.02
N PHE A 80 -11.59 -3.84 9.19
CA PHE A 80 -11.93 -5.21 9.53
C PHE A 80 -13.31 -5.40 10.18
N GLN A 81 -14.06 -4.32 10.48
CA GLN A 81 -15.41 -4.43 11.06
C GLN A 81 -16.41 -5.18 10.16
N PRO A 82 -16.47 -4.96 8.83
CA PRO A 82 -17.34 -5.75 7.96
C PRO A 82 -17.01 -7.26 8.00
N VAL A 83 -15.72 -7.59 8.05
CA VAL A 83 -15.25 -8.98 8.13
C VAL A 83 -15.63 -9.61 9.47
N ARG A 84 -15.53 -8.86 10.58
CA ARG A 84 -15.97 -9.32 11.90
C ARG A 84 -17.48 -9.58 11.94
N ARG A 85 -18.28 -8.69 11.36
CA ARG A 85 -19.75 -8.86 11.27
C ARG A 85 -20.11 -10.11 10.46
N TRP A 86 -19.52 -10.27 9.28
CA TRP A 86 -19.69 -11.47 8.46
C TRP A 86 -19.28 -12.75 9.20
N ALA A 87 -18.17 -12.73 9.93
CA ALA A 87 -17.71 -13.88 10.70
C ALA A 87 -18.67 -14.21 11.85
N ALA A 88 -19.16 -13.20 12.57
CA ALA A 88 -20.16 -13.37 13.62
C ALA A 88 -21.48 -13.92 13.06
N ASP A 89 -21.96 -13.39 11.94
CA ASP A 89 -23.15 -13.88 11.25
C ASP A 89 -22.96 -15.32 10.77
N SER A 90 -21.77 -15.65 10.25
CA SER A 90 -21.43 -17.01 9.82
C SER A 90 -21.43 -17.98 10.99
N VAL A 91 -20.78 -17.65 12.10
CA VAL A 91 -20.81 -18.48 13.32
C VAL A 91 -22.24 -18.61 13.84
N ASN A 92 -23.01 -17.52 13.88
CA ASN A 92 -24.38 -17.54 14.34
C ASN A 92 -25.25 -18.45 13.45
N SER A 93 -25.06 -18.43 12.13
CA SER A 93 -25.80 -19.29 11.20
C SER A 93 -25.57 -20.79 11.42
N PHE A 94 -24.42 -21.19 11.97
CA PHE A 94 -24.14 -22.59 12.32
C PHE A 94 -24.75 -23.00 13.66
N PHE A 95 -24.84 -22.08 14.61
CA PHE A 95 -25.28 -22.37 15.99
C PHE A 95 -26.72 -21.90 16.29
N THR A 96 -27.39 -21.24 15.35
CA THR A 96 -28.79 -20.81 15.46
C THR A 96 -29.63 -21.35 14.32
N LEU A 97 -30.93 -21.43 14.57
CA LEU A 97 -31.90 -21.87 13.57
C LEU A 97 -31.86 -20.92 12.37
N SER A 98 -31.84 -21.49 11.18
CA SER A 98 -32.00 -20.70 9.97
C SER A 98 -33.33 -19.95 10.02
N PRO A 99 -33.44 -18.78 9.35
CA PRO A 99 -34.69 -18.01 9.35
C PRO A 99 -35.90 -18.78 8.82
N ALA A 100 -35.67 -19.86 8.06
CA ALA A 100 -36.71 -20.77 7.62
C ALA A 100 -37.17 -21.71 8.74
N GLU A 101 -36.25 -22.28 9.51
CA GLU A 101 -36.55 -23.17 10.64
C GLU A 101 -37.21 -22.39 11.79
N GLU A 102 -36.80 -21.14 12.02
CA GLU A 102 -37.45 -20.28 13.03
C GLU A 102 -38.91 -19.99 12.68
N LYS A 103 -39.25 -19.85 11.38
CA LYS A 103 -40.64 -19.65 10.94
C LYS A 103 -41.50 -20.89 11.17
N LEU A 104 -40.94 -22.08 10.94
CA LEU A 104 -41.64 -23.34 11.19
C LEU A 104 -41.97 -23.50 12.68
N LEU A 105 -41.02 -23.22 13.57
CA LEU A 105 -41.26 -23.25 15.02
C LEU A 105 -42.26 -22.18 15.50
N LYS A 106 -42.24 -20.99 14.89
CA LYS A 106 -43.23 -19.94 15.18
C LYS A 106 -44.63 -20.36 14.72
N GLN A 107 -44.74 -21.04 13.59
CA GLN A 107 -46.01 -21.52 13.06
C GLN A 107 -46.56 -22.68 13.92
N GLU A 108 -45.71 -23.63 14.30
CA GLU A 108 -46.07 -24.74 15.21
C GLU A 108 -46.50 -24.23 16.60
N ARG A 109 -45.84 -23.20 17.15
CA ARG A 109 -46.24 -22.59 18.42
C ARG A 109 -47.62 -21.93 18.36
N VAL A 110 -48.01 -21.36 17.22
CA VAL A 110 -49.29 -20.64 17.07
C VAL A 110 -50.47 -21.61 16.89
N GLU A 111 -50.20 -22.82 16.41
CA GLU A 111 -51.22 -23.87 16.23
C GLU A 111 -51.53 -24.65 17.53
N MET A 112 -50.76 -24.44 18.61
CA MET A 112 -51.01 -24.97 19.96
C MET A 112 -51.66 -23.94 20.88
#